data_AF-A0A348UK01-F1
#
_entry.id   AF-A0A348UK01-F1
#
_cell.length_a   1.000
_cell.length_b   1.000
_cell.length_c   1.000
_cell.angle_alpha   90.00
_cell.angle_beta   90.00
_cell.angle_gamma   90.00
#
_symmetry.space_group_name_H-M   'P 1'
#
loop_
_entity.id
_entity.type
_entity.pdbx_description
1 polymer ?
#
loop_
_entity_poly.entity_id
_entity_poly.type
_entity_poly.pdbx_seq_one_letter_code
_entity_poly.pdbx_strand_id
1 'polypeptide(L)'
;MDDERLRPGSIAQTLAGEADLRVGAVVREAWSHLPGIKLPMLAAGVLVYGGVLLIIGLFGPLLEADQPGFNSVFQLLAQIAVSALLYPFLAGVFLFGLRRSQGAEVRFDLLFSQYSRVIPLLLVGLLQSFAVTLGLLIL
;
A
#
# COMPACT_ATOMS: atom_id res chain seq x y z
N MET A 1 25.17 30.39 11.98
CA MET A 1 25.84 29.07 11.86
C MET A 1 25.11 28.03 12.72
N ASP A 2 23.79 28.12 12.81
CA ASP A 2 22.80 27.21 12.20
C ASP A 2 23.28 25.78 11.89
N ASP A 3 23.23 24.92 12.90
CA ASP A 3 23.18 23.47 12.74
C ASP A 3 21.92 22.93 13.43
N GLU A 4 20.76 23.45 13.04
CA GLU A 4 19.44 22.93 13.42
C GLU A 4 19.09 21.73 12.52
N ARG A 5 19.95 20.70 12.57
CA ARG A 5 19.66 19.40 11.97
C ARG A 5 18.47 18.80 12.73
N LEU A 6 17.30 18.84 12.09
CA LEU A 6 16.16 17.95 12.27
C LEU A 6 16.28 17.02 13.49
N ARG A 7 15.89 17.53 14.68
CA ARG A 7 15.77 16.67 15.86
C ARG A 7 14.59 15.72 15.63
N PRO A 8 14.79 14.38 15.63
CA PRO A 8 13.66 13.46 15.57
C PRO A 8 12.75 13.73 16.77
N GLY A 9 11.43 13.66 16.56
CA GLY A 9 10.44 13.87 17.63
C GLY A 9 10.76 12.99 18.84
N SER A 10 10.95 13.60 20.00
CA SER A 10 11.29 12.90 21.24
C SER A 10 10.00 12.47 21.94
N ILE A 11 9.83 11.16 22.15
CA ILE A 11 8.72 10.61 22.95
C ILE A 11 8.72 11.25 24.36
N ALA A 12 9.89 11.55 24.92
CA ALA A 12 10.01 12.21 26.22
C ALA A 12 9.46 13.64 26.21
N GLN A 13 9.64 14.40 25.12
CA GLN A 13 9.05 15.76 24.98
C GLN A 13 7.53 15.70 24.80
N THR A 14 7.05 14.72 24.02
CA THR A 14 5.60 14.51 23.86
C THR A 14 4.95 14.11 25.18
N LEU A 15 5.59 13.23 25.96
CA LEU A 15 5.12 12.83 27.30
C LEU A 15 5.21 13.96 28.33
N ALA A 16 6.15 14.89 28.18
CA ALA A 16 6.27 16.08 29.00
C ALA A 16 5.21 17.16 28.69
N GLY A 17 4.35 16.94 27.68
CA GLY A 17 3.33 17.90 27.25
C GLY A 17 3.87 19.07 26.42
N GLU A 18 5.14 18.99 25.99
CA GLU A 18 5.81 20.04 25.21
C GLU A 18 5.52 19.94 23.70
N ALA A 19 4.86 18.86 23.24
CA ALA A 19 4.49 18.68 21.85
C ALA A 19 3.13 19.35 21.53
N ASP A 20 3.16 20.50 20.85
CA ASP A 20 1.94 21.13 20.30
C ASP A 20 1.53 20.45 18.98
N LEU A 21 0.73 19.39 19.07
CA LEU A 21 0.21 18.66 17.91
C LEU A 21 -1.05 19.34 17.36
N ARG A 22 -0.84 20.39 16.56
CA ARG A 22 -1.91 21.00 15.77
C ARG A 22 -2.13 20.20 14.50
N VAL A 23 -3.27 19.50 14.39
CA VAL A 23 -3.64 18.69 13.20
C VAL A 23 -3.42 19.45 11.88
N GLY A 24 -3.83 20.72 11.83
CA GLY A 24 -3.66 21.56 10.65
C GLY A 24 -2.20 21.87 10.29
N ALA A 25 -1.31 21.98 11.29
CA ALA A 25 0.12 22.18 11.08
C ALA A 25 0.76 20.90 10.54
N VAL A 26 0.47 19.75 11.15
CA VAL A 26 0.98 18.44 10.73
C VAL A 26 0.56 18.10 9.30
N VAL A 27 -0.71 18.32 8.95
CA VAL A 27 -1.20 18.06 7.58
C VAL A 27 -0.53 19.00 6.57
N ARG A 28 -0.31 20.27 6.93
CA ARG A 28 0.37 21.24 6.05
C ARG A 28 1.84 20.88 5.84
N GLU A 29 2.52 20.48 6.91
CA GLU A 29 3.90 19.98 6.87
C GLU A 29 3.99 18.75 5.96
N ALA A 30 3.14 17.75 6.17
CA ALA A 30 3.07 16.57 5.31
C ALA A 30 2.85 16.92 3.82
N TRP A 31 1.95 17.88 3.53
CA TRP A 31 1.72 18.36 2.16
C TRP A 31 2.95 19.03 1.53
N SER A 32 3.76 19.72 2.33
CA SER A 32 4.99 20.38 1.87
C SER A 32 6.06 19.38 1.40
N HIS A 33 5.99 18.12 1.84
CA HIS A 33 6.92 17.06 1.44
C HIS A 33 6.53 16.32 0.16
N LEU A 34 5.34 16.57 -0.40
CA LEU A 34 4.83 15.91 -1.60
C LEU A 34 5.27 16.46 -2.98
N PRO A 35 5.83 17.68 -3.14
CA PRO A 35 6.34 18.15 -4.43
C PRO A 35 7.38 17.18 -5.04
N GLY A 36 7.31 16.96 -6.35
CA GLY A 36 8.22 16.07 -7.10
C GLY A 36 7.85 14.58 -7.07
N ILE A 37 7.00 14.14 -6.15
CA ILE A 37 6.68 12.71 -5.95
C ILE A 37 5.31 12.31 -6.53
N LYS A 38 4.40 13.28 -6.67
CA LYS A 38 3.02 13.02 -7.13
C LYS A 38 2.98 12.29 -8.48
N LEU A 39 3.83 12.71 -9.43
CA LEU A 39 3.84 12.13 -10.77
C LEU A 39 4.40 10.69 -10.78
N PRO A 40 5.56 10.38 -10.16
CA PRO A 40 6.00 8.99 -9.97
C PRO A 40 4.96 8.10 -9.29
N MET A 41 4.31 8.59 -8.22
CA MET A 41 3.30 7.82 -7.51
C MET A 41 2.07 7.55 -8.38
N LEU A 42 1.59 8.56 -9.12
CA LEU A 42 0.47 8.42 -10.04
C LEU A 42 0.80 7.48 -11.19
N ALA A 43 2.00 7.59 -11.78
CA ALA A 43 2.45 6.70 -12.84
C ALA A 43 2.50 5.23 -12.38
N ALA A 44 3.00 4.97 -11.16
CA ALA A 44 3.00 3.63 -10.58
C ALA A 44 1.58 3.12 -10.32
N GLY A 45 0.71 3.98 -9.80
CA GLY A 45 -0.70 3.66 -9.58
C GLY A 45 -1.42 3.32 -10.89
N VAL A 46 -1.22 4.09 -11.95
CA VAL A 46 -1.76 3.82 -13.30
C VAL A 46 -1.24 2.49 -13.84
N LEU A 47 0.05 2.19 -13.67
CA LEU A 47 0.65 0.94 -14.13
C LEU A 47 0.03 -0.28 -13.42
N VAL A 48 -0.12 -0.23 -12.10
CA VAL A 48 -0.73 -1.32 -11.32
C VAL A 48 -2.22 -1.43 -11.62
N TYR A 49 -2.93 -0.31 -11.72
CA TYR A 49 -4.33 -0.30 -12.10
C TYR A 49 -4.56 -0.88 -13.49
N GLY A 50 -3.70 -0.52 -14.46
CA GLY A 50 -3.70 -1.12 -15.80
C GLY A 50 -3.47 -2.63 -15.76
N GLY A 51 -2.58 -3.11 -14.89
CA GLY A 51 -2.37 -4.54 -14.66
C GLY A 51 -3.62 -5.24 -14.09
N VAL A 52 -4.33 -4.61 -13.15
CA VAL A 52 -5.60 -5.12 -12.62
C VAL A 52 -6.66 -5.19 -13.72
N LEU A 53 -6.80 -4.14 -14.54
CA LEU A 53 -7.73 -4.12 -15.66
C LEU A 53 -7.40 -5.20 -16.70
N LEU A 54 -6.11 -5.45 -16.95
CA LEU A 54 -5.66 -6.52 -17.84
C LEU A 54 -6.08 -7.89 -17.28
N ILE A 55 -5.87 -8.15 -15.98
CA ILE A 55 -6.32 -9.40 -15.35
C ILE A 55 -7.84 -9.54 -15.47
N ILE A 56 -8.60 -8.49 -15.16
CA ILE A 56 -10.06 -8.52 -15.29
C ILE A 56 -10.48 -8.74 -16.75
N GLY A 57 -9.82 -8.13 -17.72
CA GLY A 57 -10.12 -8.31 -19.14
C GLY A 57 -9.80 -9.71 -19.65
N LEU A 58 -8.76 -10.36 -19.13
CA LEU A 58 -8.40 -11.74 -19.48
C LEU A 58 -9.35 -12.76 -18.86
N PHE A 59 -9.72 -12.56 -17.59
CA PHE A 59 -10.56 -13.51 -16.85
C PHE A 59 -12.06 -13.25 -17.02
N GLY A 60 -12.47 -12.02 -17.29
CA GLY A 60 -13.88 -11.59 -17.38
C GLY A 60 -14.74 -12.46 -18.30
N PRO A 61 -14.34 -12.70 -19.57
CA PRO A 61 -15.09 -13.57 -20.47
C PRO A 61 -15.21 -15.03 -19.97
N LEU A 62 -14.24 -15.50 -19.17
CA LEU A 62 -14.25 -16.84 -18.58
C LEU A 62 -15.19 -16.94 -17.37
N LEU A 63 -15.49 -15.81 -16.72
CA LEU A 63 -16.44 -15.74 -15.61
C LEU A 63 -17.90 -15.68 -16.07
N GLU A 64 -18.13 -15.23 -17.31
CA GLU A 64 -19.47 -15.14 -17.93
C GLU A 64 -19.89 -16.45 -18.63
N ALA A 65 -18.99 -17.43 -18.75
CA ALA A 65 -19.31 -18.71 -19.35
C ALA A 65 -20.37 -19.46 -18.52
N ASP A 66 -21.44 -19.97 -19.12
CA ASP A 66 -22.54 -20.61 -18.38
C ASP A 66 -22.22 -22.08 -18.00
N GLN A 67 -21.11 -22.29 -17.28
CA GLN A 67 -20.69 -23.59 -16.78
C GLN A 67 -20.48 -23.54 -15.25
N PRO A 68 -21.45 -24.08 -14.47
CA PRO A 68 -21.36 -24.15 -13.02
C PRO A 68 -20.09 -24.90 -12.57
N GLY A 69 -19.28 -24.27 -11.72
CA GLY A 69 -18.02 -24.82 -11.19
C GLY A 69 -16.76 -24.43 -11.99
N PHE A 70 -16.88 -24.24 -13.31
CA PHE A 70 -15.79 -23.68 -14.12
C PHE A 70 -15.52 -22.23 -13.70
N ASN A 71 -16.57 -21.42 -13.56
CA ASN A 71 -16.45 -20.00 -13.20
C ASN A 71 -15.83 -19.79 -11.81
N SER A 72 -16.14 -20.65 -10.85
CA SER A 72 -15.67 -20.52 -9.46
C SER A 72 -14.15 -20.64 -9.35
N VAL A 73 -13.53 -21.53 -10.14
CA VAL A 73 -12.08 -21.71 -10.17
C VAL A 73 -11.40 -20.49 -10.80
N PHE A 74 -11.92 -20.02 -11.95
CA PHE A 74 -11.38 -18.82 -12.61
C PHE A 74 -11.55 -17.56 -11.76
N GLN A 75 -12.64 -17.46 -11.00
CA GLN A 75 -12.86 -16.36 -10.07
C GLN A 75 -11.80 -16.36 -8.97
N LEU A 76 -11.52 -17.53 -8.37
CA LEU A 76 -10.48 -17.66 -7.37
C LEU A 76 -9.10 -17.32 -7.94
N LEU A 77 -8.77 -17.80 -9.14
CA LEU A 77 -7.50 -17.51 -9.81
C LEU A 77 -7.35 -16.01 -10.12
N ALA A 78 -8.41 -15.36 -10.63
CA ALA A 78 -8.42 -13.93 -10.89
C ALA A 78 -8.20 -13.14 -9.59
N GLN A 79 -8.87 -13.53 -8.49
CA GLN A 79 -8.70 -12.89 -7.19
C GLN A 79 -7.29 -13.04 -6.62
N ILE A 80 -6.69 -14.23 -6.76
CA ILE A 80 -5.30 -14.48 -6.37
C ILE A 80 -4.36 -13.62 -7.23
N ALA A 81 -4.56 -13.55 -8.53
CA ALA A 81 -3.74 -12.74 -9.44
C ALA A 81 -3.82 -11.25 -9.10
N VAL A 82 -5.02 -10.72 -8.86
CA VAL A 82 -5.21 -9.32 -8.44
C VAL A 82 -4.53 -9.07 -7.09
N SER A 83 -4.71 -9.96 -6.11
CA SER A 83 -4.06 -9.83 -4.80
C SER A 83 -2.53 -9.88 -4.90
N ALA A 84 -2.00 -10.78 -5.74
CA ALA A 84 -0.57 -10.95 -5.96
C ALA A 84 0.08 -9.72 -6.60
N LEU A 85 -0.68 -8.98 -7.42
CA LEU A 85 -0.26 -7.72 -8.00
C LEU A 85 -0.39 -6.57 -6.99
N LEU A 86 -1.51 -6.49 -6.27
CA LEU A 86 -1.85 -5.32 -5.46
C LEU A 86 -1.12 -5.27 -4.12
N TYR A 87 -1.02 -6.39 -3.40
CA TYR A 87 -0.43 -6.42 -2.05
C TYR A 87 1.04 -5.99 -1.97
N PRO A 88 1.96 -6.51 -2.82
CA PRO A 88 3.34 -6.02 -2.81
C PRO A 88 3.44 -4.55 -3.21
N PHE A 89 2.58 -4.08 -4.11
CA PHE A 89 2.54 -2.66 -4.46
C PHE A 89 2.14 -1.80 -3.26
N LEU A 90 1.07 -2.15 -2.55
CA LEU A 90 0.64 -1.42 -1.35
C LEU A 90 1.73 -1.42 -0.27
N ALA A 91 2.39 -2.56 -0.04
CA ALA A 91 3.53 -2.65 0.87
C ALA A 91 4.68 -1.72 0.43
N GLY A 92 4.96 -1.65 -0.87
CA GLY A 92 5.92 -0.72 -1.46
C GLY A 92 5.54 0.74 -1.24
N VAL A 93 4.27 1.10 -1.42
CA VAL A 93 3.72 2.45 -1.16
C VAL A 93 3.88 2.84 0.32
N PHE A 94 3.62 1.92 1.25
CA PHE A 94 3.81 2.19 2.68
C PHE A 94 5.29 2.42 3.03
N LEU A 95 6.21 1.59 2.52
CA LEU A 95 7.65 1.77 2.72
C LEU A 95 8.16 3.05 2.07
N PHE A 96 7.63 3.39 0.91
CA PHE A 96 7.91 4.64 0.22
C PHE A 96 7.50 5.84 1.08
N GLY A 97 6.27 5.83 1.60
CA GLY A 97 5.76 6.88 2.49
C GLY A 97 6.61 7.02 3.76
N LEU A 98 6.98 5.89 4.38
CA LEU A 98 7.81 5.86 5.58
C LEU A 98 9.22 6.44 5.35
N ARG A 99 9.87 6.09 4.23
CA ARG A 99 11.17 6.67 3.89
C ARG A 99 11.05 8.16 3.61
N ARG A 100 10.00 8.56 2.90
CA ARG A 100 9.78 9.96 2.57
C ARG A 100 9.51 10.81 3.81
N SER A 101 8.77 10.30 4.79
CA SER A 101 8.50 11.02 6.04
C SER A 101 9.75 11.24 6.89
N GLN A 102 10.81 10.46 6.68
CA GLN A 102 12.12 10.63 7.33
C GLN A 102 13.05 11.56 6.54
N GLY A 103 12.58 12.15 5.44
CA GLY A 103 13.41 12.97 4.56
C GLY A 103 14.39 12.17 3.69
N ALA A 104 14.31 10.83 3.68
CA ALA A 104 15.18 10.01 2.86
C ALA A 104 14.85 10.15 1.37
N GLU A 105 15.85 9.96 0.52
CA GLU A 105 15.66 9.89 -0.93
C GLU A 105 14.81 8.67 -1.28
N VAL A 106 13.79 8.91 -2.10
CA VAL A 106 12.86 7.89 -2.57
C VAL A 106 12.88 7.85 -4.09
N ARG A 107 12.93 6.63 -4.62
CA ARG A 107 12.97 6.38 -6.06
C ARG A 107 11.73 5.59 -6.48
N PHE A 108 11.37 5.70 -7.76
CA PHE A 108 10.21 5.02 -8.33
C PHE A 108 10.27 3.49 -8.16
N ASP A 109 11.45 2.89 -8.29
CA ASP A 109 11.68 1.45 -8.12
C ASP A 109 11.32 0.93 -6.72
N LEU A 110 11.35 1.79 -5.70
CA LEU A 110 10.99 1.42 -4.33
C LEU A 110 9.52 0.97 -4.22
N LEU A 111 8.63 1.52 -5.06
CA LEU A 111 7.20 1.17 -5.09
C LEU A 111 6.96 -0.29 -5.50
N PHE A 112 7.91 -0.89 -6.22
CA PHE A 112 7.85 -2.28 -6.70
C PHE A 112 8.85 -3.19 -5.97
N SER A 113 9.58 -2.68 -4.98
CA SER A 113 10.64 -3.42 -4.28
C SER A 113 10.15 -4.68 -3.54
N GLN A 114 8.86 -4.73 -3.19
CA GLN A 114 8.28 -5.83 -2.41
C GLN A 114 7.72 -6.97 -3.28
N TYR A 115 7.85 -6.90 -4.61
CA TYR A 115 7.40 -8.00 -5.49
C TYR A 115 8.22 -9.29 -5.30
N SER A 116 9.44 -9.20 -4.79
CA SER A 116 10.21 -10.37 -4.33
C SER A 116 9.55 -11.13 -3.16
N ARG A 117 8.60 -10.48 -2.48
CA ARG A 117 7.90 -10.97 -1.28
C ARG A 117 6.41 -11.20 -1.53
N VAL A 118 6.00 -11.45 -2.78
CA VAL A 118 4.60 -11.73 -3.13
C VAL A 118 4.04 -12.88 -2.30
N ILE A 119 4.73 -14.02 -2.22
CA ILE A 119 4.26 -15.20 -1.49
C ILE A 119 4.01 -14.90 0.00
N PRO A 120 4.98 -14.38 0.79
CA PRO A 120 4.71 -14.08 2.19
C PRO A 120 3.63 -13.01 2.37
N LEU A 121 3.53 -12.00 1.48
CA LEU A 121 2.48 -10.98 1.57
C LEU A 121 1.09 -11.55 1.27
N LEU A 122 0.97 -12.48 0.33
CA LEU A 122 -0.28 -13.19 0.07
C LEU A 122 -0.71 -14.02 1.28
N LEU A 123 0.22 -14.73 1.92
CA LEU A 123 -0.05 -15.51 3.12
C LEU A 123 -0.52 -14.63 4.28
N VAL A 124 0.13 -13.48 4.49
CA VAL A 124 -0.28 -12.50 5.49
C VAL A 124 -1.68 -11.95 5.18
N GLY A 125 -1.97 -11.63 3.93
CA GLY A 125 -3.29 -11.17 3.51
C GLY A 125 -4.38 -12.23 3.72
N LEU A 126 -4.09 -13.49 3.42
CA LEU A 126 -5.01 -14.61 3.68
C LEU A 126 -5.27 -14.77 5.18
N LEU A 127 -4.22 -14.68 6.00
CA LEU A 127 -4.33 -14.74 7.46
C LEU A 127 -5.14 -13.55 8.01
N GLN A 128 -4.95 -12.36 7.45
CA GLN A 128 -5.74 -11.18 7.78
C GLN A 128 -7.22 -11.39 7.44
N SER A 129 -7.53 -11.84 6.23
CA SER A 129 -8.91 -12.13 5.82
C SER A 129 -9.55 -13.17 6.74
N PHE A 130 -8.83 -14.24 7.07
CA PHE A 130 -9.30 -15.26 8.00
C PHE A 130 -9.60 -14.67 9.39
N ALA A 131 -8.69 -13.86 9.95
CA ALA A 131 -8.87 -13.20 11.24
C ALA A 131 -10.08 -12.24 11.24
N VAL A 132 -10.28 -11.48 10.16
CA VAL A 132 -11.43 -10.57 10.02
C VAL A 132 -12.74 -11.36 9.95
N THR A 133 -12.79 -12.43 9.14
CA THR A 133 -13.99 -13.27 9.03
C THR A 133 -14.33 -13.93 10.37
N LEU A 134 -13.33 -14.45 11.10
CA LEU A 134 -13.55 -14.99 12.44
C LEU A 134 -14.06 -13.92 13.41
N GLY A 135 -13.46 -12.72 13.40
CA GLY A 135 -13.90 -11.60 14.24
C GLY A 135 -15.35 -11.21 13.96
N LEU A 136 -15.76 -11.19 12.70
CA LEU A 136 -17.14 -10.91 12.30
C LEU A 136 -18.12 -12.02 12.66
N LEU A 137 -17.67 -13.28 12.72
CA LEU A 137 -18.51 -14.42 13.10
C LEU A 137 -18.81 -14.43 14.60
N ILE A 138 -17.85 -13.96 15.42
CA ILE A 138 -17.95 -13.94 16.88
C ILE A 138 -18.70 -12.69 17.40
N LEU A 139 -18.81 -11.63 16.59
CA LEU A 139 -19.57 -10.41 16.90
C LEU A 139 -21.09 -10.66 16.89
#